data_AF-A0A377TIR4-F1
#
_entry.id   AF-A0A377TIR4-F1
#
_cell.length_a   1.000
_cell.length_b   1.000
_cell.length_c   1.000
_cell.angle_alpha   90.00
_cell.angle_beta   90.00
_cell.angle_gamma   90.00
#
_symmetry.space_group_name_H-M   'P 1'
#
loop_
_entity.id
_entity.type
_entity.pdbx_description
1 polymer ?
#
loop_
_entity_poly.entity_id
_entity_poly.type
_entity_poly.pdbx_seq_one_letter_code
_entity_poly.pdbx_strand_id
1 'polypeptide(L)' 'MFRTLLTFTASCALLLSSIAHAGIVVGSTRYLYKEGAREITAQIENKDDIPYLIKSWVEAPAGKAPSFMATAAAVPP' A
#
# COMPACT_ATOMS: atom_id res chain seq x y z
N MET A 1 -40.89 -7.62 16.27
CA MET A 1 -40.63 -8.08 14.90
C MET A 1 -39.71 -7.13 14.14
N PHE A 2 -40.00 -5.82 14.04
CA PHE A 2 -39.14 -4.85 13.32
C PHE A 2 -37.69 -4.74 13.83
N ARG A 3 -37.48 -4.79 15.16
CA ARG A 3 -36.13 -4.75 15.77
C ARG A 3 -35.27 -5.94 15.37
N THR A 4 -35.85 -7.15 15.37
CA THR A 4 -35.16 -8.40 14.99
C THR A 4 -34.79 -8.41 13.51
N LEU A 5 -35.68 -7.88 12.66
CA LEU A 5 -35.41 -7.72 11.23
C LEU A 5 -34.25 -6.74 11.00
N LEU A 6 -34.27 -5.59 11.69
CA LEU A 6 -33.22 -4.58 11.57
C LEU A 6 -31.85 -5.12 12.05
N THR A 7 -31.81 -5.89 13.14
CA THR A 7 -30.56 -6.53 13.60
C THR A 7 -30.06 -7.60 12.63
N PHE A 8 -30.96 -8.36 12.00
CA PHE A 8 -30.58 -9.39 11.03
C PHE A 8 -29.99 -8.76 9.76
N THR A 9 -30.63 -7.71 9.23
CA THR A 9 -30.13 -6.95 8.08
C THR A 9 -28.76 -6.33 8.39
N ALA A 10 -28.57 -5.73 9.57
CA ALA A 10 -27.29 -5.17 9.97
C ALA A 10 -26.18 -6.23 10.07
N SER A 11 -26.50 -7.41 10.61
CA SER A 11 -25.55 -8.54 10.67
C SER A 11 -25.15 -9.04 9.28
N CYS A 12 -26.10 -9.08 8.34
CA CYS A 12 -25.83 -9.48 6.95
C CYS A 12 -24.95 -8.45 6.22
N ALA A 13 -25.16 -7.16 6.47
CA ALA A 13 -24.34 -6.07 5.92
C ALA A 13 -22.87 -6.12 6.36
N LEU A 14 -22.58 -6.55 7.59
CA LEU A 14 -21.21 -6.69 8.10
C LEU A 14 -20.43 -7.82 7.41
N LEU A 15 -21.12 -8.86 6.95
CA LEU A 15 -20.53 -9.99 6.21
C LEU A 15 -20.12 -9.63 4.77
N LEU A 16 -20.57 -8.47 4.25
CA LEU A 16 -20.20 -7.93 2.95
C LEU A 16 -18.94 -7.06 2.99
N SER A 17 -18.20 -7.06 4.11
CA SER A 17 -16.94 -6.32 4.22
C SER A 17 -15.93 -6.82 3.17
N SER A 18 -15.29 -5.87 2.50
CA SER A 18 -14.39 -6.13 1.37
C SER A 18 -13.14 -6.89 1.80
N ILE A 19 -12.76 -7.88 0.99
CA ILE A 19 -11.44 -8.51 1.08
C ILE A 19 -10.42 -7.48 0.63
N ALA A 20 -9.50 -7.09 1.52
CA ALA A 20 -8.35 -6.28 1.14
C ALA A 20 -7.39 -7.15 0.32
N HIS A 21 -7.22 -6.82 -0.97
CA HIS A 21 -6.25 -7.47 -1.84
C HIS A 21 -4.99 -6.61 -1.92
N ALA A 22 -3.82 -7.21 -1.69
CA ALA A 22 -2.54 -6.53 -1.79
C ALA A 22 -1.62 -7.33 -2.70
N GLY A 23 -1.37 -6.81 -3.92
CA GLY A 23 -0.46 -7.40 -4.89
C GLY A 23 1.00 -6.96 -4.71
N ILE A 24 1.22 -5.73 -4.24
CA ILE A 24 2.56 -5.16 -4.15
C ILE A 24 3.27 -5.56 -2.85
N VAL A 25 4.44 -6.17 -2.99
CA VAL A 25 5.32 -6.58 -1.89
C VAL A 25 6.59 -5.75 -1.93
N VAL A 26 6.93 -5.11 -0.80
CA VAL A 26 8.21 -4.41 -0.61
C VAL A 26 9.18 -5.35 0.08
N GLY A 27 10.37 -5.54 -0.48
CA GLY A 27 11.35 -6.53 -0.01
C GLY A 27 11.95 -6.25 1.39
N SER A 28 11.72 -5.07 1.97
CA SER A 28 12.17 -4.72 3.32
C SER A 28 11.18 -3.80 4.04
N THR A 29 11.15 -3.88 5.37
CA THR A 29 10.38 -2.98 6.24
C THR A 29 11.13 -1.71 6.60
N ARG A 30 12.45 -1.68 6.36
CA ARG A 30 13.31 -0.52 6.61
C ARG A 30 14.50 -0.52 5.66
N TYR A 31 14.97 0.66 5.29
CA TYR A 31 16.18 0.83 4.51
C TYR A 31 17.21 1.64 5.31
N LEU A 32 18.41 1.09 5.48
CA LEU A 32 19.52 1.77 6.13
C LEU A 32 20.42 2.39 5.06
N TYR A 33 20.41 3.72 4.98
CA TYR A 33 21.29 4.46 4.09
C TYR A 33 22.66 4.65 4.76
N LYS A 34 23.71 4.02 4.24
CA LYS A 34 25.07 4.15 4.79
C LYS A 34 25.67 5.50 4.42
N GLU A 35 26.41 6.09 5.34
CA GLU A 35 27.19 7.30 5.06
C GLU A 35 28.15 7.06 3.89
N GLY A 36 28.23 8.04 2.97
CA GLY A 36 29.05 7.96 1.75
C GLY A 36 28.43 7.14 0.61
N ALA A 37 27.31 6.43 0.82
CA ALA A 37 26.59 5.78 -0.27
C ALA A 37 25.90 6.80 -1.17
N ARG A 38 25.91 6.58 -2.49
CA ARG A 38 25.20 7.44 -3.47
C ARG A 38 23.75 7.06 -3.67
N GLU A 39 23.42 5.79 -3.48
CA GLU A 39 22.08 5.26 -3.66
C GLU A 39 21.89 3.97 -2.86
N ILE A 40 20.63 3.60 -2.69
CA ILE A 40 20.18 2.30 -2.19
C ILE A 40 19.05 1.81 -3.07
N THR A 41 18.90 0.50 -3.19
CA THR A 41 17.82 -0.10 -4.00
C THR A 41 16.71 -0.61 -3.09
N ALA A 42 15.48 -0.14 -3.33
CA ALA A 42 14.28 -0.71 -2.77
C ALA A 42 13.68 -1.73 -3.74
N GLN A 43 13.59 -2.99 -3.32
CA GLN A 43 13.01 -4.06 -4.13
C GLN A 43 11.49 -4.06 -3.97
N ILE A 44 10.78 -4.07 -5.10
CA ILE A 44 9.33 -4.09 -5.17
C ILE A 44 8.92 -5.19 -6.15
N GLU A 45 7.99 -6.03 -5.73
CA GLU A 45 7.45 -7.13 -6.52
C GLU A 45 5.93 -6.99 -6.60
N ASN A 46 5.35 -7.33 -7.75
CA ASN A 46 3.91 -7.45 -7.92
C ASN A 46 3.56 -8.94 -7.95
N LYS A 47 2.82 -9.42 -6.96
CA LYS A 47 2.38 -10.82 -6.85
C LYS A 47 0.95 -11.04 -7.33
N ASP A 48 0.42 -10.07 -8.06
CA ASP A 48 -0.89 -10.12 -8.67
C ASP A 48 -0.75 -10.35 -10.18
N ASP A 49 -1.84 -10.73 -10.83
CA ASP A 49 -1.87 -11.04 -12.25
C ASP A 49 -2.14 -9.80 -13.13
N ILE A 50 -2.19 -8.61 -12.53
CA ILE A 50 -2.45 -7.32 -13.21
C ILE A 50 -1.31 -6.32 -12.97
N PRO A 51 -0.98 -5.47 -13.95
CA PRO A 51 0.08 -4.46 -13.78
C PRO A 51 -0.38 -3.29 -12.90
N TYR A 52 0.53 -2.76 -12.09
CA TYR A 52 0.28 -1.59 -11.23
C TYR A 52 1.15 -0.39 -11.62
N LEU A 53 0.60 0.82 -11.44
CA LEU A 53 1.38 2.05 -11.45
C LEU A 53 1.81 2.39 -10.02
N ILE A 54 3.12 2.50 -9.80
CA ILE A 54 3.67 2.81 -8.47
C ILE A 54 4.26 4.21 -8.49
N LYS A 55 3.87 5.02 -7.50
CA LYS A 55 4.45 6.33 -7.20
C LYS A 55 5.16 6.25 -5.85
N SER A 56 6.41 6.67 -5.79
CA SER A 56 7.20 6.71 -4.56
C SER A 56 7.73 8.11 -4.26
N TRP A 57 7.88 8.42 -2.98
CA TRP A 57 8.43 9.67 -2.49
C TRP A 57 9.04 9.45 -1.10
N VAL A 58 9.90 10.36 -0.67
CA VAL A 58 10.50 10.36 0.67
C VAL A 58 9.96 11.55 1.45
N GLU A 59 9.47 11.32 2.66
CA GLU A 59 8.98 12.35 3.56
C GLU A 59 9.99 12.63 4.69
N ALA A 60 10.07 13.89 5.11
CA ALA A 60 10.86 14.25 6.28
C ALA A 60 10.11 13.88 7.58
N PRO A 61 10.82 13.63 8.71
CA PRO A 61 10.19 13.46 10.01
C PRO A 61 9.24 14.63 10.32
N ALA A 62 8.07 14.33 10.90
CA ALA A 62 7.00 15.29 11.25
C ALA A 62 6.18 15.87 10.07
N GLY A 63 6.00 15.13 8.97
CA GLY A 63 4.92 15.39 8.01
C GLY A 63 5.08 16.66 7.17
N LYS A 64 6.31 17.18 7.03
CA LYS A 64 6.59 18.22 6.03
C LYS A 64 6.45 17.61 4.64
N ALA A 65 5.82 18.38 3.73
CA ALA A 65 5.57 17.97 2.35
C ALA A 65 6.83 17.38 1.69
N PRO A 66 6.68 16.32 0.88
CA PRO A 66 7.82 15.59 0.33
C PRO A 66 8.68 16.51 -0.53
N SER A 67 10.00 16.49 -0.28
CA SER A 67 10.97 17.28 -1.05
C SER A 67 11.30 16.64 -2.41
N PHE A 68 10.87 15.41 -2.65
CA PHE A 68 11.20 14.66 -3.86
C PHE A 68 10.12 13.63 -4.22
N MET A 69 9.59 13.72 -5.44
CA MET A 69 8.74 12.71 -6.07
C MET A 69 9.59 11.89 -7.05
N ALA A 70 9.62 10.57 -6.90
CA ALA A 70 10.14 9.69 -7.93
C ALA A 70 9.05 9.44 -8.99
N THR A 71 9.47 9.39 -10.26
CA THR A 71 8.61 9.16 -11.43
C THR A 71 7.81 7.87 -11.29
N ALA A 72 6.55 7.89 -11.71
CA ALA A 72 5.70 6.70 -11.70
C ALA A 72 6.28 5.63 -12.63
N ALA A 73 6.36 4.39 -12.16
CA ALA A 73 6.78 3.24 -12.95
C ALA A 73 5.67 2.18 -12.98
N ALA A 74 5.45 1.59 -14.15
CA ALA A 74 4.62 0.41 -14.28
C ALA A 74 5.41 -0.80 -13.75
N VAL A 75 4.80 -1.56 -12.85
CA VAL A 75 5.35 -2.82 -12.34
C VAL A 75 4.51 -3.96 -12.93
N PRO A 76 5.06 -4.77 -13.84
CA PRO A 76 4.37 -5.93 -14.37
C PRO A 76 4.21 -7.00 -13.27
N PRO A 77 3.30 -7.97 -13.46
CA PRO A 77 3.30 -9.22 -12.69
C PRO A 77 4.68 -9.89 -12.64
#